data_AF-F1VWL6-F1
#
_entry.id   AF-F1VWL6-F1
#
_cell.length_a   1.000
_cell.length_b   1.000
_cell.length_c   1.000
_cell.angle_alpha   90.00
_cell.angle_beta   90.00
_cell.angle_gamma   90.00
#
_symmetry.space_group_name_H-M   'P 1'
#
loop_
_entity.id
_entity.type
_entity.pdbx_description
1 polymer ?
#
loop_
_entity_poly.entity_id
_entity_poly.type
_entity_poly.pdbx_seq_one_letter_code
_entity_poly.pdbx_strand_id
1 'polypeptide(L)'
;MAKGFNTANNKKSEEGFDAAVWRKLINAPDTLRQRITLALSEILVVAIDGLVGTGWRSFSAAAYLDLLEVNAFGNYRTLLGVVSTSAPMGQFLTFRGNVKTNTATGAHPDENYARELMQLFTIGLVKLNQDGSSVTVNGAPAYTYSQDDVSALARVFTGWDFDMAGGDSTTPDFLRRPLKQFPAKHETSVVSFLGGTVAGGLGGAEAMRTALDILFAHSNLAPFISR
;
A
#
# COMPACT_ATOMS: atom_id res chain seq x y z
N MET A 1 19.65 9.07 10.96
CA MET A 1 19.67 9.38 12.41
C MET A 1 20.88 10.20 12.87
N ALA A 2 22.03 10.16 12.16
CA ALA A 2 23.29 10.78 12.60
C ALA A 2 23.32 12.32 12.83
N LYS A 3 22.27 13.07 12.47
CA LYS A 3 22.19 14.54 12.64
C LYS A 3 21.26 15.00 13.78
N GLY A 4 20.71 14.09 14.58
CA GLY A 4 19.92 14.45 15.76
C GLY A 4 18.52 15.04 15.50
N PHE A 5 17.97 14.88 14.29
CA PHE A 5 16.62 15.36 13.97
C PHE A 5 15.50 14.48 14.54
N ASN A 6 15.81 13.28 15.04
CA ASN A 6 14.87 12.34 15.67
C ASN A 6 14.60 12.72 17.14
N THR A 7 14.24 13.99 17.38
CA THR A 7 13.93 14.52 18.72
C THR A 7 12.43 14.66 18.91
N ALA A 8 11.98 14.68 20.16
CA ALA A 8 10.56 14.86 20.49
C ALA A 8 9.96 16.13 19.87
N ASN A 9 10.73 17.20 19.73
CA ASN A 9 10.31 18.46 19.10
C ASN A 9 9.87 18.28 17.64
N ASN A 10 10.50 17.35 16.91
CA ASN A 10 10.19 17.09 15.51
C ASN A 10 9.17 15.97 15.32
N LYS A 11 8.70 15.33 16.40
CA LYS A 11 7.79 14.17 16.31
C LYS A 11 6.45 14.51 15.65
N LYS A 12 5.98 15.76 15.70
CA LYS A 12 4.73 16.17 15.03
C LYS A 12 4.96 17.10 13.85
N SER A 13 6.21 17.33 13.50
CA SER A 13 6.59 18.25 12.43
C SER A 13 6.65 17.53 11.08
N GLU A 14 6.42 18.30 10.03
CA GLU A 14 6.68 17.93 8.63
C GLU A 14 7.93 18.66 8.10
N GLU A 15 8.51 19.55 8.91
CA GLU A 15 9.62 20.41 8.52
C GLU A 15 10.82 19.62 8.00
N GLY A 16 11.42 20.17 6.95
CA GLY A 16 12.62 19.61 6.33
C GLY A 16 12.38 18.41 5.42
N PHE A 17 11.18 17.81 5.41
CA PHE A 17 10.85 16.71 4.49
C PHE A 17 10.99 17.15 3.03
N ASP A 18 10.20 18.14 2.61
CA ASP A 18 10.19 18.60 1.21
C ASP A 18 11.58 19.04 0.74
N ALA A 19 12.27 19.87 1.53
CA ALA A 19 13.60 20.35 1.20
C ALA A 19 14.62 19.20 1.06
N ALA A 20 14.54 18.18 1.92
CA ALA A 20 15.41 17.02 1.85
C ALA A 20 15.13 16.16 0.61
N VAL A 21 13.85 15.91 0.31
CA VAL A 21 13.40 15.12 -0.83
C VAL A 21 13.78 15.80 -2.14
N TRP A 22 13.39 17.07 -2.32
CA TRP A 22 13.73 17.82 -3.54
C TRP A 22 15.23 17.93 -3.75
N ARG A 23 16.01 18.16 -2.68
CA ARG A 23 17.46 18.16 -2.78
C ARG A 23 18.01 16.83 -3.29
N LYS A 24 17.49 15.69 -2.81
CA LYS A 24 17.92 14.36 -3.26
C LYS A 24 17.50 14.10 -4.70
N LEU A 25 16.23 14.31 -5.04
CA LEU A 25 15.70 14.09 -6.38
C LEU A 25 16.42 14.92 -7.45
N ILE A 26 16.86 16.14 -7.12
CA ILE A 26 17.54 17.05 -8.05
C ILE A 26 19.05 16.76 -8.14
N ASN A 27 19.72 16.50 -7.01
CA ASN A 27 21.19 16.51 -6.96
C ASN A 27 21.85 15.14 -6.87
N ALA A 28 21.10 14.05 -6.66
CA ALA A 28 21.71 12.73 -6.57
C ALA A 28 22.31 12.32 -7.93
N PRO A 29 23.50 11.67 -7.93
CA PRO A 29 24.19 11.30 -9.17
C PRO A 29 23.44 10.22 -9.97
N ASP A 30 22.57 9.42 -9.33
CA ASP A 30 21.79 8.35 -9.94
C ASP A 30 20.44 8.85 -10.48
N THR A 31 20.51 9.82 -11.38
CA THR A 31 19.35 10.58 -11.90
C THR A 31 18.20 9.71 -12.42
N LEU A 32 18.47 8.60 -13.10
CA LEU A 32 17.41 7.68 -13.55
C LEU A 32 16.65 7.07 -12.36
N ARG A 33 17.37 6.64 -11.31
CA ARG A 33 16.73 6.06 -10.12
C ARG A 33 15.79 7.07 -9.48
N GLN A 34 16.26 8.30 -9.27
CA GLN A 34 15.45 9.36 -8.68
C GLN A 34 14.21 9.71 -9.50
N ARG A 35 14.32 9.75 -10.85
CA ARG A 35 13.17 9.97 -11.74
C ARG A 35 12.14 8.85 -11.63
N ILE A 36 12.59 7.59 -11.56
CA ILE A 36 11.68 6.46 -11.37
C ILE A 36 11.08 6.47 -9.96
N THR A 37 11.85 6.81 -8.92
CA THR A 37 11.32 6.99 -7.57
C THR A 37 10.21 8.03 -7.52
N LEU A 38 10.39 9.17 -8.19
CA LEU A 38 9.35 10.20 -8.32
C LEU A 38 8.13 9.68 -9.09
N ALA A 39 8.32 9.00 -10.23
CA ALA A 39 7.20 8.42 -10.96
C ALA A 39 6.42 7.39 -10.12
N LEU A 40 7.13 6.55 -9.36
CA LEU A 40 6.51 5.58 -8.45
C LEU A 40 5.80 6.25 -7.27
N SER A 41 6.25 7.41 -6.79
CA SER A 41 5.54 8.13 -5.72
C SER A 41 4.23 8.75 -6.19
N GLU A 42 4.10 9.04 -7.48
CA GLU A 42 2.84 9.50 -8.10
C GLU A 42 1.89 8.34 -8.42
N ILE A 43 2.39 7.11 -8.58
CA ILE A 43 1.56 5.92 -8.83
C ILE A 43 1.13 5.29 -7.50
N LEU A 44 2.07 5.00 -6.62
CA LEU A 44 1.86 4.37 -5.32
C LEU A 44 1.85 5.46 -4.25
N VAL A 45 0.84 6.32 -4.29
CA VAL A 45 0.81 7.56 -3.52
C VAL A 45 0.70 7.32 -2.01
N VAL A 46 1.54 8.03 -1.24
CA VAL A 46 1.39 8.26 0.21
C VAL A 46 1.63 9.74 0.47
N ALA A 47 0.60 10.44 0.95
CA ALA A 47 0.71 11.86 1.28
C ALA A 47 1.09 12.04 2.76
N ILE A 48 2.05 12.94 3.03
CA ILE A 48 2.60 13.16 4.37
C ILE A 48 1.55 13.69 5.36
N ASP A 49 0.59 14.47 4.88
CA ASP A 49 -0.53 15.03 5.64
C ASP A 49 -1.46 13.94 6.17
N GLY A 50 -1.65 12.86 5.40
CA GLY A 50 -2.40 11.67 5.77
C GLY A 50 -1.70 10.79 6.80
N LEU A 51 -0.42 11.05 7.12
CA LEU A 51 0.34 10.31 8.14
C LEU A 51 0.02 10.83 9.56
N VAL A 52 -1.24 10.73 9.98
CA VAL A 52 -1.72 11.22 11.29
C VAL A 52 -1.64 10.18 12.42
N GLY A 53 -1.59 10.64 13.68
CA GLY A 53 -1.79 9.81 14.88
C GLY A 53 -0.54 9.16 15.49
N THR A 54 0.44 8.74 14.69
CA THR A 54 1.63 8.00 15.15
C THR A 54 2.84 8.87 15.45
N GLY A 55 2.87 10.09 14.90
CA GLY A 55 4.03 10.96 14.90
C GLY A 55 5.08 10.55 13.87
N TRP A 56 6.17 11.31 13.83
CA TRP A 56 7.32 11.14 12.94
C TRP A 56 6.97 11.20 11.45
N ARG A 57 6.04 12.08 11.06
CA ARG A 57 5.54 12.22 9.68
C ARG A 57 6.66 12.32 8.64
N SER A 58 7.59 13.26 8.83
CA SER A 58 8.72 13.43 7.91
C SER A 58 9.57 12.18 7.76
N PHE A 59 9.77 11.42 8.84
CA PHE A 59 10.55 10.19 8.81
C PHE A 59 9.78 9.03 8.17
N SER A 60 8.47 8.94 8.42
CA SER A 60 7.58 7.96 7.80
C SER A 60 7.54 8.17 6.28
N ALA A 61 7.31 9.40 5.83
CA ALA A 61 7.31 9.76 4.42
C ALA A 61 8.69 9.55 3.77
N ALA A 62 9.78 9.92 4.45
CA ALA A 62 11.14 9.65 3.95
C ALA A 62 11.44 8.15 3.85
N ALA A 63 10.98 7.34 4.81
CA ALA A 63 11.11 5.89 4.77
C ALA A 63 10.34 5.27 3.59
N TYR A 64 9.18 5.85 3.25
CA TYR A 64 8.42 5.44 2.07
C TYR A 64 9.17 5.72 0.77
N LEU A 65 9.76 6.91 0.63
CA LEU A 65 10.56 7.24 -0.55
C LEU A 65 11.82 6.38 -0.67
N ASP A 66 12.54 6.13 0.44
CA ASP A 66 13.67 5.20 0.46
C ASP A 66 13.24 3.80 -0.02
N LEU A 67 12.04 3.34 0.38
CA LEU A 67 11.47 2.05 -0.03
C LEU A 67 11.19 2.01 -1.54
N LEU A 68 10.60 3.06 -2.12
CA LEU A 68 10.38 3.16 -3.57
C LEU A 68 11.71 3.20 -4.33
N GLU A 69 12.70 3.92 -3.82
CA GLU A 69 14.03 4.06 -4.43
C GLU A 69 14.83 2.76 -4.49
N VAL A 70 14.81 1.98 -3.41
CA VAL A 70 15.40 0.64 -3.37
C VAL A 70 14.78 -0.27 -4.42
N ASN A 71 13.49 -0.12 -4.69
CA ASN A 71 12.73 -0.95 -5.63
C ASN A 71 12.54 -0.31 -7.02
N ALA A 72 13.19 0.81 -7.31
CA ALA A 72 12.93 1.61 -8.52
C ALA A 72 13.06 0.82 -9.83
N PHE A 73 13.98 -0.14 -9.90
CA PHE A 73 14.20 -0.97 -11.10
C PHE A 73 13.74 -2.42 -10.91
N GLY A 74 12.93 -2.67 -9.89
CA GLY A 74 12.45 -3.99 -9.52
C GLY A 74 11.21 -4.44 -10.32
N ASN A 75 10.68 -5.58 -9.92
CA ASN A 75 9.42 -6.09 -10.46
C ASN A 75 8.23 -5.45 -9.73
N TYR A 76 7.21 -4.98 -10.47
CA TYR A 76 6.05 -4.30 -9.89
C TYR A 76 5.26 -5.17 -8.91
N ARG A 77 5.16 -6.49 -9.14
CA ARG A 77 4.54 -7.42 -8.19
C ARG A 77 5.28 -7.46 -6.85
N THR A 78 6.61 -7.46 -6.88
CA THR A 78 7.44 -7.38 -5.67
C THR A 78 7.21 -6.06 -4.98
N LEU A 79 7.22 -4.94 -5.72
CA LEU A 79 6.96 -3.61 -5.20
C LEU A 79 5.59 -3.51 -4.51
N LEU A 80 4.52 -4.05 -5.11
CA LEU A 80 3.20 -4.10 -4.49
C LEU A 80 3.25 -4.79 -3.13
N GLY A 81 3.95 -5.92 -3.00
CA GLY A 81 4.09 -6.61 -1.72
C GLY A 81 4.86 -5.81 -0.66
N VAL A 82 5.91 -5.12 -1.08
CA VAL A 82 6.70 -4.25 -0.18
C VAL A 82 5.88 -3.03 0.25
N VAL A 83 5.09 -2.44 -0.64
CA VAL A 83 4.17 -1.34 -0.31
C VAL A 83 3.03 -1.79 0.59
N SER A 84 2.39 -2.93 0.31
CA SER A 84 1.32 -3.53 1.13
C SER A 84 1.75 -3.91 2.55
N THR A 85 3.05 -3.95 2.81
CA THR A 85 3.58 -4.20 4.16
C THR A 85 4.30 -2.98 4.73
N SER A 86 4.31 -1.84 4.04
CA SER A 86 4.96 -0.63 4.55
C SER A 86 4.10 0.06 5.62
N ALA A 87 4.72 0.51 6.70
CA ALA A 87 4.08 1.29 7.75
C ALA A 87 3.40 2.58 7.23
N PRO A 88 4.04 3.39 6.35
CA PRO A 88 3.43 4.59 5.79
C PRO A 88 2.14 4.29 5.00
N MET A 89 2.15 3.25 4.14
CA MET A 89 0.95 2.86 3.39
C MET A 89 -0.15 2.32 4.30
N GLY A 90 0.21 1.50 5.29
CA GLY A 90 -0.71 1.00 6.32
C GLY A 90 -1.47 2.10 7.04
N GLN A 91 -0.79 3.22 7.31
CA GLN A 91 -1.35 4.37 7.98
C GLN A 91 -2.17 5.24 7.02
N PHE A 92 -1.66 5.52 5.83
CA PHE A 92 -2.31 6.37 4.84
C PHE A 92 -3.64 5.81 4.36
N LEU A 93 -3.69 4.50 4.07
CA LEU A 93 -4.91 3.82 3.62
C LEU A 93 -5.59 3.00 4.71
N THR A 94 -5.34 3.36 5.97
CA THR A 94 -6.09 2.97 7.18
C THR A 94 -6.24 1.48 7.47
N PHE A 95 -5.58 0.58 6.73
CA PHE A 95 -5.69 -0.86 7.00
C PHE A 95 -4.80 -1.36 8.14
N ARG A 96 -3.89 -0.51 8.69
CA ARG A 96 -3.19 -0.86 9.94
C ARG A 96 -4.17 -0.93 11.11
N GLY A 97 -4.17 -2.05 11.81
CA GLY A 97 -5.13 -2.37 12.86
C GLY A 97 -6.47 -2.86 12.35
N ASN A 98 -6.65 -3.06 11.03
CA ASN A 98 -7.85 -3.66 10.47
C ASN A 98 -8.06 -5.07 11.03
N VAL A 99 -9.30 -5.44 11.33
CA VAL A 99 -9.66 -6.71 11.96
C VAL A 99 -10.72 -7.44 11.15
N LYS A 100 -10.69 -8.77 11.24
CA LYS A 100 -11.73 -9.64 10.68
C LYS A 100 -13.13 -9.27 11.17
N THR A 101 -14.13 -9.68 10.39
CA THR A 101 -15.54 -9.46 10.70
C THR A 101 -15.87 -9.90 12.13
N ASN A 102 -16.59 -9.06 12.86
CA ASN A 102 -17.13 -9.38 14.17
C ASN A 102 -18.65 -9.58 14.07
N THR A 103 -19.08 -10.84 14.01
CA THR A 103 -20.49 -11.21 13.86
C THR A 103 -21.38 -10.81 15.03
N ALA A 104 -20.81 -10.60 16.23
CA ALA A 104 -21.58 -10.15 17.39
C ALA A 104 -21.94 -8.65 17.31
N THR A 105 -21.08 -7.85 16.65
CA THR A 105 -21.26 -6.39 16.53
C THR A 105 -21.72 -5.94 15.14
N GLY A 106 -21.57 -6.80 14.13
CA GLY A 106 -21.76 -6.43 12.72
C GLY A 106 -20.60 -5.62 12.12
N ALA A 107 -19.48 -5.46 12.84
CA ALA A 107 -18.33 -4.73 12.29
C ALA A 107 -17.66 -5.53 11.16
N HIS A 108 -17.37 -4.85 10.05
CA HIS A 108 -16.70 -5.40 8.88
C HIS A 108 -15.27 -4.85 8.76
N PRO A 109 -14.37 -5.56 8.05
CA PRO A 109 -13.04 -5.05 7.74
C PRO A 109 -13.08 -3.70 6.99
N ASP A 110 -12.12 -2.83 7.27
CA ASP A 110 -11.88 -1.61 6.49
C ASP A 110 -11.54 -1.99 5.04
N GLU A 111 -12.25 -1.38 4.10
CA GLU A 111 -12.18 -1.64 2.67
C GLU A 111 -11.25 -0.69 1.91
N ASN A 112 -10.80 0.40 2.54
CA ASN A 112 -10.11 1.50 1.88
C ASN A 112 -8.88 1.01 1.11
N TYR A 113 -7.99 0.24 1.77
CA TYR A 113 -6.81 -0.28 1.09
C TYR A 113 -7.13 -1.24 -0.06
N ALA A 114 -8.13 -2.12 0.10
CA ALA A 114 -8.53 -3.04 -0.97
C ALA A 114 -9.08 -2.27 -2.19
N ARG A 115 -9.86 -1.22 -1.94
CA ARG A 115 -10.38 -0.34 -2.98
C ARG A 115 -9.26 0.37 -3.72
N GLU A 116 -8.40 1.08 -3.02
CA GLU A 116 -7.34 1.87 -3.66
C GLU A 116 -6.26 0.98 -4.31
N LEU A 117 -6.00 -0.21 -3.75
CA LEU A 117 -5.10 -1.18 -4.38
C LEU A 117 -5.64 -1.60 -5.75
N MET A 118 -6.94 -1.86 -5.88
CA MET A 118 -7.56 -2.16 -7.18
C MET A 118 -7.65 -0.91 -8.06
N GLN A 119 -8.16 0.18 -7.51
CA GLN A 119 -8.56 1.37 -8.25
C GLN A 119 -7.37 2.23 -8.71
N LEU A 120 -6.40 2.47 -7.84
CA LEU A 120 -5.33 3.42 -8.08
C LEU A 120 -4.02 2.71 -8.43
N PHE A 121 -3.75 1.55 -7.83
CA PHE A 121 -2.41 0.96 -7.86
C PHE A 121 -2.27 -0.23 -8.80
N THR A 122 -3.38 -0.80 -9.30
CA THR A 122 -3.32 -1.99 -10.15
C THR A 122 -4.21 -1.95 -11.37
N ILE A 123 -5.54 -2.02 -11.22
CA ILE A 123 -6.43 -2.34 -12.33
C ILE A 123 -7.34 -1.20 -12.75
N GLY A 124 -7.41 -0.08 -12.04
CA GLY A 124 -8.27 1.04 -12.45
C GLY A 124 -9.76 0.74 -12.27
N LEU A 125 -10.61 1.73 -12.52
CA LEU A 125 -12.08 1.56 -12.54
C LEU A 125 -12.59 0.94 -13.84
N VAL A 126 -11.98 1.30 -14.97
CA VAL A 126 -12.50 1.03 -16.30
C VAL A 126 -11.70 -0.09 -16.94
N LYS A 127 -12.40 -1.05 -17.53
CA LYS A 127 -11.78 -2.13 -18.29
C LYS A 127 -11.21 -1.57 -19.59
N LEU A 128 -9.98 -1.95 -19.87
CA LEU A 128 -9.16 -1.48 -20.97
C LEU A 128 -8.83 -2.65 -21.90
N ASN A 129 -8.77 -2.35 -23.19
CA ASN A 129 -8.05 -3.15 -24.17
C ASN A 129 -6.54 -3.00 -23.95
N GLN A 130 -5.74 -3.87 -24.58
CA GLN A 130 -4.28 -3.83 -24.42
C GLN A 130 -3.63 -2.58 -25.05
N ASP A 131 -4.33 -1.89 -25.95
CA ASP A 131 -3.91 -0.58 -26.47
C ASP A 131 -4.32 0.60 -25.54
N GLY A 132 -4.93 0.29 -24.40
CA GLY A 132 -5.41 1.26 -23.42
C GLY A 132 -6.77 1.87 -23.75
N SER A 133 -7.43 1.51 -24.85
CA SER A 133 -8.78 2.01 -25.13
C SER A 133 -9.80 1.39 -24.17
N SER A 134 -10.83 2.14 -23.78
CA SER A 134 -11.87 1.61 -22.88
C SER A 134 -12.72 0.55 -23.58
N VAL A 135 -13.00 -0.55 -22.87
CA VAL A 135 -14.01 -1.54 -23.26
C VAL A 135 -15.39 -1.00 -22.92
N THR A 136 -16.33 -1.11 -23.85
CA THR A 136 -17.71 -0.62 -23.66
C THR A 136 -18.72 -1.76 -23.72
N VAL A 137 -19.78 -1.65 -22.92
CA VAL A 137 -20.95 -2.52 -22.91
C VAL A 137 -22.17 -1.62 -22.98
N ASN A 138 -23.02 -1.81 -23.98
CA ASN A 138 -24.21 -0.98 -24.22
C ASN A 138 -23.93 0.53 -24.27
N GLY A 139 -22.77 0.92 -24.82
CA GLY A 139 -22.36 2.32 -24.97
C GLY A 139 -21.76 2.98 -23.73
N ALA A 140 -21.63 2.26 -22.61
CA ALA A 140 -20.96 2.75 -21.40
C ALA A 140 -19.65 1.99 -21.12
N PRO A 141 -18.67 2.59 -20.44
CA PRO A 141 -17.46 1.87 -20.01
C PRO A 141 -17.81 0.67 -19.13
N ALA A 142 -17.18 -0.48 -19.39
CA ALA A 142 -17.25 -1.64 -18.51
C ALA A 142 -16.34 -1.42 -17.30
N TYR A 143 -16.81 -1.79 -16.10
CA TYR A 143 -16.01 -1.71 -14.88
C TYR A 143 -15.14 -2.96 -14.69
N THR A 144 -14.00 -2.78 -14.01
CA THR A 144 -13.00 -3.83 -13.75
C THR A 144 -13.34 -4.71 -12.55
N TYR A 145 -14.04 -4.16 -11.56
CA TYR A 145 -14.43 -4.82 -10.33
C TYR A 145 -15.76 -4.29 -9.82
N SER A 146 -16.35 -5.03 -8.88
CA SER A 146 -17.59 -4.70 -8.18
C SER A 146 -17.31 -4.33 -6.71
N GLN A 147 -18.31 -3.79 -6.03
CA GLN A 147 -18.22 -3.58 -4.58
C GLN A 147 -17.97 -4.90 -3.82
N ASP A 148 -18.51 -6.02 -4.30
CA ASP A 148 -18.30 -7.34 -3.69
C ASP A 148 -16.83 -7.77 -3.75
N ASP A 149 -16.12 -7.44 -4.85
CA ASP A 149 -14.68 -7.70 -4.97
C ASP A 149 -13.88 -6.89 -3.94
N VAL A 150 -14.29 -5.64 -3.68
CA VAL A 150 -13.67 -4.79 -2.65
C VAL A 150 -13.87 -5.39 -1.27
N SER A 151 -15.12 -5.69 -0.91
CA SER A 151 -15.45 -6.30 0.39
C SER A 151 -14.79 -7.66 0.58
N ALA A 152 -14.62 -8.44 -0.50
CA ALA A 152 -13.89 -9.70 -0.47
C ALA A 152 -12.40 -9.49 -0.23
N LEU A 153 -11.75 -8.66 -1.04
CA LEU A 153 -10.32 -8.40 -0.94
C LEU A 153 -9.93 -7.75 0.40
N ALA A 154 -10.79 -6.91 0.98
CA ALA A 154 -10.58 -6.28 2.29
C ALA A 154 -10.30 -7.30 3.40
N ARG A 155 -10.91 -8.49 3.33
CA ARG A 155 -10.70 -9.57 4.31
C ARG A 155 -9.24 -10.03 4.34
N VAL A 156 -8.55 -10.03 3.20
CA VAL A 156 -7.13 -10.41 3.09
C VAL A 156 -6.21 -9.46 3.87
N PHE A 157 -6.59 -8.18 3.95
CA PHE A 157 -5.80 -7.13 4.59
C PHE A 157 -6.13 -6.92 6.08
N THR A 158 -6.80 -7.89 6.70
CA THR A 158 -7.05 -7.90 8.15
C THR A 158 -5.84 -8.45 8.92
N GLY A 159 -5.62 -7.92 10.12
CA GLY A 159 -4.60 -8.38 11.05
C GLY A 159 -3.20 -7.85 10.77
N TRP A 160 -3.03 -6.70 10.13
CA TRP A 160 -1.73 -6.05 9.95
C TRP A 160 -1.60 -4.87 10.91
N ASP A 161 -0.50 -4.79 11.66
CA ASP A 161 -0.24 -3.67 12.58
C ASP A 161 1.26 -3.39 12.66
N PHE A 162 1.68 -2.32 13.32
CA PHE A 162 3.09 -2.00 13.48
C PHE A 162 3.85 -3.16 14.11
N ASP A 163 5.04 -3.43 13.59
CA ASP A 163 6.01 -4.20 14.35
C ASP A 163 6.59 -3.34 15.47
N MET A 164 6.22 -3.67 16.70
CA MET A 164 6.70 -3.02 17.92
C MET A 164 7.77 -3.83 18.65
N ALA A 165 8.45 -4.78 17.99
CA ALA A 165 9.47 -5.66 18.60
C ALA A 165 10.66 -4.94 19.29
N GLY A 166 10.75 -3.60 19.19
CA GLY A 166 11.73 -2.78 19.92
C GLY A 166 11.16 -2.05 21.14
N GLY A 167 9.84 -2.12 21.40
CA GLY A 167 9.14 -1.41 22.48
C GLY A 167 9.17 0.11 22.41
N ASP A 168 9.97 0.69 21.52
CA ASP A 168 10.25 2.11 21.44
C ASP A 168 9.46 2.80 20.32
N SER A 169 8.67 3.81 20.70
CA SER A 169 8.01 4.76 19.80
C SER A 169 8.50 6.21 20.01
N THR A 170 9.51 6.37 20.87
CA THR A 170 10.24 7.62 21.10
C THR A 170 11.28 7.88 20.01
N THR A 171 11.50 6.91 19.13
CA THR A 171 12.26 7.03 17.89
C THR A 171 11.41 6.62 16.69
N PRO A 172 11.73 7.06 15.46
CA PRO A 172 10.96 6.74 14.26
C PRO A 172 11.25 5.35 13.68
N ASP A 173 12.14 4.55 14.27
CA ASP A 173 12.65 3.32 13.65
C ASP A 173 11.56 2.28 13.35
N PHE A 174 10.51 2.24 14.15
CA PHE A 174 9.38 1.33 13.92
C PHE A 174 8.64 1.58 12.61
N LEU A 175 8.69 2.81 12.06
CA LEU A 175 8.05 3.19 10.80
C LEU A 175 8.83 2.71 9.57
N ARG A 176 10.08 2.26 9.74
CA ARG A 176 10.88 1.63 8.68
C ARG A 176 10.68 0.12 8.61
N ARG A 177 10.11 -0.49 9.65
CA ARG A 177 9.85 -1.92 9.69
C ARG A 177 8.58 -2.25 8.89
N PRO A 178 8.56 -3.37 8.17
CA PRO A 178 7.31 -3.88 7.63
C PRO A 178 6.28 -4.08 8.74
N LEU A 179 5.01 -3.90 8.42
CA LEU A 179 3.89 -4.28 9.28
C LEU A 179 4.00 -5.76 9.63
N LYS A 180 3.65 -6.07 10.87
CA LYS A 180 3.57 -7.43 11.37
C LYS A 180 2.15 -7.96 11.20
N GLN A 181 2.06 -9.21 10.79
CA GLN A 181 0.80 -9.93 10.71
C GLN A 181 0.46 -10.55 12.08
N PHE A 182 -0.78 -10.36 12.52
CA PHE A 182 -1.35 -10.85 13.77
C PHE A 182 -2.46 -11.87 13.45
N PRO A 183 -2.18 -13.18 13.52
CA PRO A 183 -3.10 -14.22 13.08
C PRO A 183 -4.47 -14.17 13.77
N ALA A 184 -4.51 -13.81 15.06
CA ALA A 184 -5.75 -13.71 15.83
C ALA A 184 -6.76 -12.71 15.24
N LYS A 185 -6.28 -11.67 14.54
CA LYS A 185 -7.08 -10.60 13.95
C LYS A 185 -7.40 -10.83 12.47
N HIS A 186 -6.82 -11.87 11.85
CA HIS A 186 -6.94 -12.13 10.42
C HIS A 186 -8.12 -13.04 10.09
N GLU A 187 -8.78 -12.70 8.99
CA GLU A 187 -9.86 -13.47 8.41
C GLU A 187 -9.30 -14.65 7.60
N THR A 188 -9.69 -15.87 7.95
CA THR A 188 -9.16 -17.11 7.35
C THR A 188 -10.18 -17.83 6.47
N SER A 189 -11.38 -17.26 6.28
CA SER A 189 -12.35 -17.77 5.31
C SER A 189 -11.85 -17.62 3.87
N VAL A 190 -12.44 -18.40 2.96
CA VAL A 190 -12.14 -18.31 1.53
C VAL A 190 -12.48 -16.90 1.03
N VAL A 191 -11.62 -16.35 0.17
CA VAL A 191 -11.85 -15.06 -0.49
C VAL A 191 -11.86 -15.27 -2.00
N SER A 192 -12.97 -14.91 -2.65
CA SER A 192 -13.07 -14.91 -4.11
C SER A 192 -13.30 -13.49 -4.59
N PHE A 193 -12.49 -13.04 -5.54
CA PHE A 193 -12.56 -11.72 -6.16
C PHE A 193 -11.92 -11.77 -7.54
N LEU A 194 -12.42 -10.98 -8.50
CA LEU A 194 -11.90 -10.91 -9.88
C LEU A 194 -11.79 -12.28 -10.58
N GLY A 195 -12.65 -13.23 -10.22
CA GLY A 195 -12.60 -14.62 -10.71
C GLY A 195 -11.45 -15.47 -10.15
N GLY A 196 -10.60 -14.91 -9.30
CA GLY A 196 -9.57 -15.63 -8.54
C GLY A 196 -10.04 -16.03 -7.14
N THR A 197 -9.30 -16.95 -6.52
CA THR A 197 -9.61 -17.45 -5.17
C THR A 197 -8.35 -17.51 -4.30
N VAL A 198 -8.42 -16.90 -3.12
CA VAL A 198 -7.51 -17.13 -2.00
C VAL A 198 -8.14 -18.22 -1.13
N ALA A 199 -7.43 -19.35 -1.00
CA ALA A 199 -7.90 -20.49 -0.23
C ALA A 199 -8.13 -20.14 1.25
N GLY A 200 -9.09 -20.80 1.88
CA GLY A 200 -9.32 -20.68 3.31
C GLY A 200 -8.20 -21.35 4.12
N GLY A 201 -8.00 -20.88 5.35
CA GLY A 201 -7.00 -21.41 6.28
C GLY A 201 -5.58 -20.89 6.07
N LEU A 202 -5.34 -20.04 5.06
CA LEU A 202 -4.03 -19.42 4.84
C LEU A 202 -3.70 -18.40 5.94
N GLY A 203 -2.43 -18.30 6.30
CA GLY A 203 -1.94 -17.20 7.12
C GLY A 203 -1.94 -15.88 6.33
N GLY A 204 -2.09 -14.74 7.01
CA GLY A 204 -2.33 -13.47 6.31
C GLY A 204 -1.23 -13.03 5.35
N ALA A 205 0.03 -13.37 5.62
CA ALA A 205 1.12 -13.10 4.68
C ALA A 205 0.98 -13.90 3.38
N GLU A 206 0.56 -15.16 3.47
CA GLU A 206 0.32 -16.02 2.31
C GLU A 206 -0.97 -15.63 1.56
N ALA A 207 -2.03 -15.31 2.30
CA ALA A 207 -3.27 -14.78 1.73
C ALA A 207 -3.01 -13.49 0.93
N MET A 208 -2.24 -12.54 1.51
CA MET A 208 -1.84 -11.31 0.82
C MET A 208 -1.02 -11.61 -0.43
N ARG A 209 -0.06 -12.55 -0.35
CA ARG A 209 0.73 -12.93 -1.52
C ARG A 209 -0.16 -13.45 -2.65
N THR A 210 -1.07 -14.38 -2.36
CA THR A 210 -2.00 -14.92 -3.36
C THR A 210 -2.92 -13.85 -3.95
N ALA A 211 -3.44 -12.94 -3.13
CA ALA A 211 -4.28 -11.84 -3.61
C ALA A 211 -3.53 -10.90 -4.55
N LEU A 212 -2.29 -10.55 -4.22
CA LEU A 212 -1.44 -9.73 -5.08
C LEU A 212 -1.04 -10.46 -6.37
N ASP A 213 -0.91 -11.80 -6.35
CA ASP A 213 -0.67 -12.61 -7.55
C ASP A 213 -1.89 -12.57 -8.49
N ILE A 214 -3.12 -12.63 -7.96
CA ILE A 214 -4.37 -12.48 -8.73
C ILE A 214 -4.43 -11.09 -9.39
N LEU A 215 -4.16 -10.02 -8.63
CA LEU A 215 -4.15 -8.66 -9.17
C LEU A 215 -3.08 -8.47 -10.24
N PHE A 216 -1.88 -9.02 -10.03
CA PHE A 216 -0.79 -8.88 -10.99
C PHE A 216 -1.02 -9.64 -12.29
N ALA A 217 -1.74 -10.75 -12.24
CA ALA A 217 -2.14 -11.51 -13.41
C ALA A 217 -3.34 -10.87 -14.17
N HIS A 218 -3.99 -9.85 -13.61
CA HIS A 218 -5.16 -9.24 -14.21
C HIS A 218 -4.80 -8.45 -15.49
N SER A 219 -5.50 -8.72 -16.59
CA SER A 219 -5.16 -8.17 -17.91
C SER A 219 -5.24 -6.64 -18.00
N ASN A 220 -5.95 -6.00 -17.06
CA ASN A 220 -6.06 -4.55 -16.99
C ASN A 220 -4.85 -3.85 -16.39
N LEU A 221 -3.98 -4.58 -15.69
CA LEU A 221 -2.89 -3.95 -14.95
C LEU A 221 -1.90 -3.25 -15.87
N ALA A 222 -1.38 -3.95 -16.88
CA ALA A 222 -0.39 -3.39 -17.79
C ALA A 222 -0.89 -2.12 -18.51
N PRO A 223 -2.06 -2.12 -19.20
CA PRO A 223 -2.55 -0.91 -19.87
C PRO A 223 -2.98 0.21 -18.91
N PHE A 224 -3.24 -0.09 -17.64
CA PHE A 224 -3.56 0.93 -16.63
C PHE A 224 -2.30 1.62 -16.08
N ILE A 225 -1.25 0.86 -15.77
CA ILE A 225 -0.05 1.39 -15.11
C ILE A 225 0.99 1.96 -16.09
N SER A 226 1.07 1.44 -17.32
CA SER A 226 2.18 1.73 -18.24
C SER A 226 1.83 2.57 -19.46
N ARG A 227 0.61 3.12 -19.51
CA ARG A 227 0.14 3.94 -20.63
C ARG A 227 0.65 5.38 -20.56
#